data_AF-A0A3B0PJT3-F1
#
_entry.id   AF-A0A3B0PJT3-F1
#
_cell.length_a   1.000
_cell.length_b   1.000
_cell.length_c   1.000
_cell.angle_alpha   90.00
_cell.angle_beta   90.00
_cell.angle_gamma   90.00
#
_symmetry.space_group_name_H-M   'P 1'
#
loop_
_entity.id
_entity.type
_entity.pdbx_description
1 polymer ?
#
loop_
_entity_poly.entity_id
_entity_poly.type
_entity_poly.pdbx_seq_one_letter_code
_entity_poly.pdbx_strand_id
1 'polypeptide(L)'
;MFELKLKLQKFLIAKKLRRNQETVSSQVTEKNLLNIAFSVILKLLLLSFFGLVIIFPFIFMINISLMTDDESEALKRSFQFASDFTVGKTYFVQAEGGSGGFDIRPW
;
A
#
# COMPACT_ATOMS: atom_id res chain seq x y z
N MET A 1 -46.53 -9.06 -57.62
CA MET A 1 -45.50 -7.99 -57.61
C MET A 1 -45.31 -7.35 -56.23
N PHE A 2 -46.39 -6.99 -55.54
CA PHE A 2 -46.33 -6.28 -54.26
C PHE A 2 -45.79 -7.15 -53.11
N GLU A 3 -46.23 -8.41 -53.02
CA GLU A 3 -45.73 -9.36 -52.01
C GLU A 3 -44.23 -9.61 -52.08
N LEU A 4 -43.67 -9.65 -53.29
CA LEU A 4 -42.26 -9.95 -53.48
C LEU A 4 -41.38 -8.78 -53.00
N LYS A 5 -41.80 -7.55 -53.29
CA LYS A 5 -41.19 -6.34 -52.71
C LYS A 5 -41.33 -6.31 -51.18
N LEU A 6 -42.49 -6.69 -50.65
CA LEU A 6 -42.75 -6.70 -49.21
C LEU A 6 -41.88 -7.73 -48.47
N LYS A 7 -41.70 -8.93 -49.04
CA LYS A 7 -40.79 -9.96 -48.50
C LYS A 7 -39.34 -9.48 -48.48
N LEU A 8 -38.88 -8.85 -49.57
CA LEU A 8 -37.51 -8.35 -49.68
C LEU A 8 -37.25 -7.23 -48.66
N GLN A 9 -38.21 -6.33 -48.48
CA GLN A 9 -38.12 -5.25 -47.50
C GLN A 9 -38.11 -5.79 -46.06
N LYS A 10 -38.96 -6.76 -45.74
CA LYS A 10 -38.95 -7.45 -44.44
C LYS A 10 -37.61 -8.14 -44.15
N PHE A 11 -37.03 -8.80 -45.15
CA PHE A 11 -35.72 -9.45 -45.01
C PHE A 11 -34.60 -8.45 -44.72
N LEU A 12 -34.58 -7.30 -45.43
CA LEU A 12 -33.60 -6.24 -45.21
C LEU A 12 -33.76 -5.58 -43.83
N ILE A 13 -35.00 -5.34 -43.39
CA ILE A 13 -35.29 -4.78 -42.06
C ILE A 13 -34.85 -5.75 -40.97
N ALA A 14 -35.18 -7.04 -41.08
CA ALA A 14 -34.78 -8.06 -40.11
C ALA A 14 -33.25 -8.19 -40.01
N LYS A 15 -32.54 -8.15 -41.15
CA LYS A 15 -31.08 -8.17 -41.19
C LYS A 15 -30.46 -6.94 -40.50
N LYS A 16 -31.06 -5.75 -40.68
CA LYS A 16 -30.63 -4.51 -40.02
C LYS A 16 -30.91 -4.53 -38.52
N LEU A 17 -32.09 -5.03 -38.10
CA LEU A 17 -32.45 -5.17 -36.69
C LEU A 17 -31.49 -6.10 -35.95
N ARG A 18 -31.15 -7.26 -36.54
CA ARG A 18 -30.25 -8.23 -35.93
C ARG A 18 -28.86 -7.66 -35.68
N ARG A 19 -28.33 -6.91 -36.65
CA ARG A 19 -27.03 -6.24 -36.55
C ARG A 19 -27.01 -5.15 -35.48
N ASN A 20 -28.09 -4.39 -35.35
CA ASN A 20 -28.23 -3.37 -34.31
C ASN A 20 -28.42 -4.01 -32.93
N GLN A 21 -29.18 -5.10 -32.82
CA GLN A 21 -29.38 -5.83 -31.58
C GLN A 21 -28.09 -6.47 -31.07
N GLU A 22 -27.26 -7.03 -31.96
CA GLU A 22 -25.90 -7.50 -31.63
C GLU A 22 -25.02 -6.35 -31.10
N THR A 23 -25.12 -5.15 -31.70
CA THR A 23 -24.37 -3.96 -31.27
C THR A 23 -24.82 -3.42 -29.91
N VAL A 24 -26.13 -3.42 -29.63
CA VAL A 24 -26.67 -2.94 -28.35
C VAL A 24 -26.51 -4.00 -27.24
N SER A 25 -26.62 -5.28 -27.59
CA SER A 25 -26.39 -6.38 -26.65
C SER A 25 -24.90 -6.51 -26.25
N SER A 26 -23.96 -6.16 -27.15
CA SER A 26 -22.54 -6.13 -26.80
C SER A 26 -22.22 -4.99 -25.84
N GLN A 27 -22.88 -3.83 -25.96
CA GLN A 27 -22.69 -2.67 -25.08
C GLN A 27 -23.05 -2.93 -23.60
N VAL A 28 -23.93 -3.89 -23.31
CA VAL A 28 -24.29 -4.24 -21.92
C VAL A 28 -23.29 -5.22 -21.28
N THR A 29 -22.41 -5.85 -22.08
CA THR A 29 -21.46 -6.88 -21.62
C THR A 29 -19.99 -6.43 -21.67
N GLU A 30 -19.72 -5.18 -22.03
CA GLU A 30 -18.38 -4.60 -21.94
C GLU A 30 -18.05 -4.28 -20.46
N LYS A 31 -17.80 -5.33 -19.66
CA LYS A 31 -17.06 -5.16 -18.42
C LYS A 31 -15.62 -4.87 -18.80
N ASN A 32 -15.33 -3.61 -19.07
CA ASN A 32 -14.03 -3.12 -19.51
C ASN A 32 -12.94 -3.73 -18.62
N LEU A 33 -12.15 -4.66 -19.18
CA LEU A 33 -11.15 -5.44 -18.44
C LEU A 33 -10.15 -4.54 -17.71
N LEU A 34 -9.87 -3.37 -18.30
CA LEU A 34 -9.05 -2.32 -17.71
C LEU A 34 -9.66 -1.75 -16.42
N ASN A 35 -10.98 -1.55 -16.36
CA ASN A 35 -11.64 -1.10 -15.14
C ASN A 35 -11.58 -2.15 -14.03
N ILE A 36 -11.68 -3.43 -14.39
CA ILE A 36 -11.52 -4.53 -13.42
C ILE A 36 -10.09 -4.54 -12.89
N ALA A 37 -9.09 -4.51 -13.77
CA ALA A 37 -7.69 -4.49 -13.38
C ALA A 37 -7.35 -3.27 -12.49
N PHE A 38 -7.80 -2.07 -12.88
CA PHE A 38 -7.61 -0.85 -12.11
C PHE A 38 -8.29 -0.93 -10.74
N SER A 39 -9.51 -1.47 -10.67
CA SER A 39 -10.22 -1.67 -9.40
C SER A 39 -9.49 -2.63 -8.48
N VAL A 40 -8.95 -3.73 -9.00
CA VAL A 40 -8.18 -4.71 -8.22
C VAL A 40 -6.88 -4.08 -7.70
N ILE A 41 -6.13 -3.39 -8.56
CA ILE A 41 -4.89 -2.70 -8.17
C ILE A 41 -5.17 -1.65 -7.09
N LEU A 42 -6.23 -0.85 -7.26
CA LEU A 42 -6.61 0.18 -6.29
C LEU A 42 -6.97 -0.42 -4.94
N LYS A 43 -7.73 -1.52 -4.93
CA LYS A 43 -8.07 -2.24 -3.69
C LYS A 43 -6.85 -2.84 -3.02
N LEU A 44 -5.93 -3.41 -3.79
CA LEU A 44 -4.69 -3.99 -3.27
C LEU A 44 -3.79 -2.89 -2.67
N LEU A 45 -3.66 -1.76 -3.36
CA LEU A 45 -2.89 -0.61 -2.88
C LEU A 45 -3.50 -0.05 -1.58
N LEU A 46 -4.82 0.14 -1.53
CA LEU A 46 -5.49 0.59 -0.32
C LEU A 46 -5.28 -0.40 0.84
N LEU A 47 -5.49 -1.70 0.61
CA LEU A 47 -5.30 -2.72 1.63
C LEU A 47 -3.85 -2.75 2.15
N SER A 48 -2.88 -2.70 1.25
CA SER A 48 -1.46 -2.66 1.59
C SER A 48 -1.08 -1.38 2.33
N PHE A 49 -1.63 -0.23 1.94
CA PHE A 49 -1.38 1.05 2.59
C PHE A 49 -1.89 1.04 4.02
N PHE A 50 -3.14 0.59 4.24
CA PHE A 50 -3.68 0.45 5.59
C PHE A 50 -2.88 -0.56 6.43
N GLY A 51 -2.47 -1.69 5.84
CA GLY A 51 -1.59 -2.64 6.51
C GLY A 51 -0.27 -2.01 6.96
N LEU A 52 0.37 -1.21 6.10
CA LEU A 52 1.61 -0.50 6.42
C LEU A 52 1.41 0.50 7.54
N VAL A 53 0.35 1.31 7.50
CA VAL A 53 0.02 2.29 8.55
C VAL A 53 -0.19 1.60 9.90
N ILE A 54 -0.84 0.44 9.92
CA ILE A 54 -1.08 -0.33 11.15
C ILE A 54 0.24 -0.93 11.67
N ILE A 55 1.11 -1.43 10.79
CA ILE A 55 2.37 -2.07 11.16
C ILE A 55 3.45 -1.04 11.54
N PHE A 56 3.40 0.16 10.97
CA PHE A 56 4.35 1.25 11.18
C PHE A 56 4.70 1.53 12.66
N PRO A 57 3.74 1.70 13.60
CA PRO A 57 4.09 1.94 15.00
C PRO A 57 4.85 0.77 15.64
N PHE A 58 4.60 -0.47 15.23
CA PHE A 58 5.32 -1.64 15.75
C PHE A 58 6.76 -1.67 15.24
N ILE A 59 6.97 -1.39 13.95
CA ILE A 59 8.33 -1.28 13.38
C ILE A 59 9.08 -0.12 14.04
N PHE A 60 8.41 0.99 14.27
CA PHE A 60 9.01 2.16 14.92
C PHE A 60 9.36 1.87 16.38
N MET A 61 8.50 1.15 17.11
CA MET A 61 8.78 0.70 18.48
C MET A 61 10.02 -0.20 18.55
N ILE A 62 10.18 -1.14 17.60
CA ILE A 62 11.37 -1.97 17.51
C ILE A 62 12.61 -1.12 17.23
N ASN A 63 12.53 -0.15 16.30
CA ASN A 63 13.65 0.75 16.03
C ASN A 63 14.07 1.55 17.27
N ILE A 64 13.12 2.12 18.02
CA ILE A 64 13.43 2.83 19.27
C ILE A 64 14.10 1.91 20.29
N SER A 65 13.69 0.64 20.38
CA SER A 65 14.32 -0.31 21.30
C SER A 65 15.78 -0.65 20.95
N LEU A 66 16.22 -0.34 19.73
CA LEU A 66 17.57 -0.55 19.22
C LEU A 66 18.42 0.74 19.21
N MET A 67 17.85 1.88 19.60
CA MET A 67 18.58 3.15 19.69
C MET A 67 19.40 3.24 20.98
N THR A 68 20.54 3.93 20.91
CA THR A 68 21.34 4.24 22.09
C THR A 68 20.69 5.35 22.93
N ASP A 69 21.10 5.51 24.19
CA ASP A 69 20.55 6.53 25.09
C ASP A 69 20.61 7.94 24.47
N ASP A 70 21.73 8.29 23.84
CA ASP A 70 21.94 9.59 23.18
C ASP A 70 21.02 9.78 21.96
N GLU A 71 20.83 8.74 21.15
CA GLU A 71 19.94 8.75 19.98
C GLU A 71 18.46 8.88 20.41
N SER A 72 18.07 8.17 21.46
CA SER A 72 16.73 8.23 22.03
C SER A 72 16.39 9.63 22.57
N GLU A 73 17.39 10.32 23.14
CA GLU A 73 17.23 11.69 23.63
C GLU A 73 17.19 12.70 22.48
N ALA A 74 18.01 12.48 21.43
CA ALA A 74 18.00 13.28 20.21
C ALA A 74 16.65 13.18 19.45
N LEU A 75 15.96 12.04 19.54
CA LEU A 75 14.63 11.83 18.93
C LEU A 75 13.58 12.86 19.38
N LYS A 76 13.73 13.39 20.60
CA LYS A 76 12.84 14.43 21.15
C LYS A 76 12.97 15.76 20.41
N ARG A 77 14.10 15.98 19.72
CA ARG A 77 14.45 17.24 19.03
C ARG A 77 14.40 17.10 17.51
N SER A 78 14.78 15.95 16.98
CA SER A 78 14.80 15.66 15.54
C SER A 78 14.24 14.28 15.26
N PHE A 79 13.33 14.18 14.29
CA PHE A 79 12.81 12.89 13.86
C PHE A 79 13.86 12.11 13.10
N GLN A 80 14.23 10.93 13.62
CA GLN A 80 15.02 9.92 12.94
C GLN A 80 14.25 8.60 12.96
N PHE A 81 14.21 7.90 11.83
CA PHE A 81 13.42 6.66 11.69
C PHE A 81 14.22 5.40 12.01
N ALA A 82 15.51 5.38 11.68
CA ALA A 82 16.38 4.22 11.85
C ALA A 82 17.47 4.52 12.90
N SER A 83 17.85 3.50 13.67
CA SER A 83 19.02 3.53 14.56
C SER A 83 20.31 3.44 13.73
N ASP A 84 21.36 4.14 14.16
CA ASP A 84 22.68 4.08 13.53
C ASP A 84 23.49 2.85 14.00
N PHE A 85 22.90 2.00 14.86
CA PHE A 85 23.51 0.78 15.42
C PHE A 85 24.88 1.04 16.05
N THR A 86 25.04 2.22 16.66
CA THR A 86 26.28 2.64 17.29
C THR A 86 26.48 1.97 18.64
N VAL A 87 27.71 1.95 19.12
CA VAL A 87 28.06 1.36 20.42
C VAL A 87 27.46 2.22 21.54
N GLY A 88 26.54 1.62 22.31
CA GLY A 88 25.90 2.25 23.46
C GLY A 88 26.86 2.51 24.63
N LYS A 89 26.42 3.33 25.58
CA LYS A 89 27.15 3.60 26.83
C LYS A 89 26.62 2.68 27.93
N THR A 90 27.51 2.10 28.72
CA THR A 90 27.16 1.34 29.93
C THR A 90 27.77 1.99 31.16
N TYR A 91 27.02 2.01 32.26
CA TYR A 91 27.43 2.63 33.51
C TYR A 91 27.94 1.56 34.47
N PHE A 92 29.21 1.62 34.83
CA PHE A 92 29.80 0.76 35.86
C PHE A 92 29.93 1.51 37.17
N VAL A 93 29.54 0.87 38.27
CA VAL A 93 29.75 1.39 39.62
C VAL A 93 31.20 1.11 40.01
N GLN A 94 32.00 2.17 40.19
CA GLN A 94 33.39 2.03 40.62
C GLN A 94 33.43 1.71 42.11
N ALA A 95 33.47 0.42 42.44
CA ALA A 95 33.53 -0.08 43.80
C ALA A 95 34.99 -0.37 44.21
N GLU A 96 35.89 0.61 44.13
CA GLU A 96 37.17 0.54 44.85
C GLU A 96 37.84 1.92 44.97
N GLY A 97 37.88 2.44 46.21
CA GLY A 97 38.91 3.40 46.65
C GLY A 97 38.84 4.85 46.16
N GLY A 98 37.80 5.59 46.56
CA GLY A 98 37.86 7.07 46.65
C GLY A 98 37.13 7.82 45.54
N SER A 99 36.00 8.44 45.92
CA SER A 99 34.97 9.09 45.09
C SER A 99 34.10 8.11 44.31
N GLY A 100 32.87 7.90 44.78
CA GLY A 100 31.86 7.11 44.09
C GLY A 100 31.41 7.81 42.81
N GLY A 101 32.12 7.54 41.71
CA GLY A 101 31.76 7.95 40.36
C GLY A 101 31.20 6.78 39.54
N PHE A 102 30.46 7.11 38.48
CA PHE A 102 30.11 6.15 37.43
C PHE A 102 31.18 6.21 36.34
N ASP A 103 31.77 5.07 35.99
CA ASP A 103 32.66 4.95 34.82
C ASP A 103 31.78 4.60 33.60
N ILE A 104 31.90 5.38 32.51
CA ILE A 104 31.11 5.21 31.29
C ILE A 104 31.98 4.47 30.28
N ARG A 105 31.57 3.25 29.90
CA ARG A 105 32.29 2.43 28.91
C ARG A 105 31.41 2.12 27.69
N PRO A 106 32.02 1.97 26.51
CA PRO A 106 31.31 1.46 25.33
C PRO A 106 30.83 0.02 25.59
N TRP A 107 29.59 -0.29 25.19
CA TRP A 107 29.00 -1.63 25.21
C TRP A 107 29.52 -2.52 24.06
#